data_AF-A0A7T5RH69-F1
#
_entry.id   AF-A0A7T5RH69-F1
#
_cell.length_a   1.000
_cell.length_b   1.000
_cell.length_c   1.000
_cell.angle_alpha   90.00
_cell.angle_beta   90.00
_cell.angle_gamma   90.00
#
_symmetry.space_group_name_H-M   'P 1'
#
loop_
_entity.id
_entity.type
_entity.pdbx_description
1 polymer ?
#
loop_
_entity_poly.entity_id
_entity_poly.type
_entity_poly.pdbx_seq_one_letter_code
_entity_poly.pdbx_strand_id
1 'polypeptide(L)'
;MSKAQQVKINIILSEKLSNYLIAKPDVLKKFSGYSYVIFSHTNQELNKLNYQLVDELIDEGKNVVKAEETGNLKQPWSFTPVYN
;
A
#
# COMPACT_ATOMS: atom_id res chain seq x y z
N MET A 1 -15.74 4.94 -9.34
CA MET A 1 -15.16 3.63 -9.73
C MET A 1 -16.14 2.50 -9.40
N SER A 2 -16.23 1.49 -10.25
CA SER A 2 -16.99 0.28 -9.92
C SER A 2 -16.19 -0.66 -9.01
N LYS A 3 -16.87 -1.50 -8.22
CA LYS A 3 -16.19 -2.51 -7.37
C LYS A 3 -15.24 -3.41 -8.18
N ALA A 4 -15.63 -3.80 -9.38
CA ALA A 4 -14.80 -4.62 -10.26
C ALA A 4 -13.52 -3.89 -10.70
N GLN A 5 -13.60 -2.60 -11.01
CA GLN A 5 -12.43 -1.78 -11.33
C GLN A 5 -11.49 -1.65 -10.13
N GLN A 6 -12.04 -1.42 -8.94
CA GLN A 6 -11.26 -1.32 -7.70
C GLN A 6 -10.50 -2.61 -7.40
N VAL A 7 -11.19 -3.76 -7.47
CA VAL A 7 -10.57 -5.08 -7.27
C VAL A 7 -9.43 -5.31 -8.28
N LYS A 8 -9.68 -5.02 -9.56
CA LYS A 8 -8.66 -5.18 -10.60
C LYS A 8 -7.42 -4.33 -10.32
N ILE A 9 -7.60 -3.07 -9.94
CA ILE A 9 -6.49 -2.16 -9.64
C ILE A 9 -5.72 -2.65 -8.40
N ASN A 10 -6.42 -3.06 -7.35
CA ASN A 10 -5.79 -3.58 -6.13
C ASN A 10 -4.95 -4.84 -6.41
N ILE A 11 -5.44 -5.77 -7.24
CA ILE A 11 -4.67 -6.96 -7.63
C ILE A 11 -3.37 -6.56 -8.34
N ILE A 12 -3.46 -5.66 -9.32
CA ILE A 12 -2.30 -5.19 -10.10
C ILE A 12 -1.27 -4.51 -9.19
N LEU A 13 -1.73 -3.63 -8.28
CA LEU A 13 -0.84 -2.91 -7.37
C LEU A 13 -0.20 -3.85 -6.34
N SER A 14 -0.94 -4.82 -5.83
CA SER A 14 -0.43 -5.85 -4.91
C SER A 14 0.63 -6.72 -5.57
N GLU A 15 0.45 -7.10 -6.83
CA GLU A 15 1.45 -7.85 -7.60
C GLU A 15 2.75 -7.04 -7.76
N LYS A 16 2.64 -5.78 -8.20
CA LYS A 16 3.79 -4.88 -8.35
C LYS A 16 4.53 -4.67 -7.03
N LEU A 17 3.80 -4.47 -5.94
CA LEU A 17 4.38 -4.30 -4.61
C LEU A 17 5.10 -5.57 -4.16
N SER A 18 4.47 -6.74 -4.34
CA SER A 18 5.05 -8.03 -3.96
C SER A 18 6.37 -8.29 -4.69
N ASN A 19 6.41 -8.04 -6.01
CA ASN A 19 7.63 -8.15 -6.81
C ASN A 19 8.73 -7.20 -6.31
N TYR A 20 8.39 -5.98 -5.92
CA TYR A 20 9.35 -5.04 -5.34
C TYR A 20 9.89 -5.51 -3.98
N LEU A 21 9.01 -6.00 -3.09
CA LEU A 21 9.39 -6.46 -1.75
C LEU A 21 10.31 -7.69 -1.79
N ILE A 22 10.11 -8.61 -2.73
CA ILE A 22 11.00 -9.76 -2.96
C ILE A 22 12.42 -9.28 -3.28
N ALA A 23 12.56 -8.21 -4.06
CA ALA A 23 13.85 -7.62 -4.42
C ALA A 23 14.46 -6.72 -3.32
N LYS A 24 13.72 -6.45 -2.23
CA LYS A 24 14.10 -5.53 -1.15
C LYS A 24 13.85 -6.16 0.23
N PRO A 25 14.62 -7.22 0.58
CA PRO A 25 14.42 -7.96 1.83
C PRO A 25 14.55 -7.08 3.09
N ASP A 26 15.32 -5.99 3.04
CA ASP A 26 15.46 -5.06 4.17
C ASP A 26 14.15 -4.33 4.47
N VAL A 27 13.39 -3.95 3.44
CA VAL A 27 12.06 -3.33 3.58
C VAL A 27 11.08 -4.34 4.15
N LEU A 28 11.09 -5.57 3.62
CA LEU A 28 10.22 -6.65 4.09
C LEU A 28 10.46 -6.98 5.57
N LYS A 29 11.74 -7.03 6.00
CA LYS A 29 12.10 -7.22 7.40
C LYS A 29 11.65 -6.06 8.29
N LYS A 30 11.85 -4.81 7.84
CA LYS A 30 11.49 -3.60 8.59
C LYS A 30 9.99 -3.53 8.91
N PHE A 31 9.15 -3.93 7.96
CA PHE A 31 7.68 -3.87 8.08
C PHE A 31 7.07 -5.28 8.22
N SER A 32 7.80 -6.22 8.82
CA SER A 32 7.25 -7.54 9.11
C SER A 32 6.10 -7.43 10.11
N GLY A 33 4.98 -8.08 9.82
CA GLY A 33 3.76 -8.03 10.64
C GLY A 33 2.91 -6.76 10.48
N TYR A 34 3.28 -5.84 9.59
CA TYR A 34 2.46 -4.68 9.24
C TYR A 34 1.42 -5.05 8.17
N SER A 35 0.25 -4.44 8.26
CA SER A 35 -0.75 -4.41 7.19
C SER A 35 -0.31 -3.40 6.13
N TYR A 36 -0.06 -3.85 4.90
CA TYR A 36 0.28 -2.98 3.78
C TYR A 36 -0.99 -2.43 3.16
N VAL A 37 -1.14 -1.10 3.16
CA VAL A 37 -2.21 -0.43 2.43
C VAL A 37 -1.61 0.32 1.25
N ILE A 38 -2.09 0.00 0.05
CA ILE A 38 -1.44 0.43 -1.20
C ILE A 38 -2.05 1.73 -1.71
N PHE A 39 -1.23 2.72 -2.04
CA PHE A 39 -1.67 3.96 -2.65
C PHE A 39 -1.08 4.07 -4.05
N SER A 40 -1.92 4.43 -5.02
CA SER A 40 -1.51 4.58 -6.40
C SER A 40 -1.09 6.02 -6.67
N HIS A 41 -0.06 6.20 -7.50
CA HIS A 41 0.38 7.53 -7.93
C HIS A 41 -0.68 8.26 -8.75
N THR A 42 -1.52 7.52 -9.50
CA THR A 42 -2.44 8.09 -10.49
C THR A 42 -3.91 7.96 -10.13
N ASN A 43 -4.25 7.12 -9.14
CA ASN A 43 -5.65 6.83 -8.80
C ASN A 43 -6.07 7.45 -7.45
N GLN A 44 -6.50 8.71 -7.49
CA GLN A 44 -6.96 9.44 -6.31
C GLN A 44 -8.22 8.84 -5.67
N GLU A 45 -9.14 8.28 -6.47
CA GLU A 45 -10.36 7.68 -5.94
C GLU A 45 -10.05 6.44 -5.10
N LEU A 46 -9.14 5.58 -5.57
CA LEU A 46 -8.63 4.46 -4.79
C LEU A 46 -7.96 4.94 -3.50
N ASN A 47 -7.10 5.96 -3.61
CA ASN A 47 -6.37 6.49 -2.45
C ASN A 47 -7.32 6.99 -1.36
N LYS A 48 -8.42 7.65 -1.74
CA LYS A 48 -9.43 8.09 -0.77
C LYS A 48 -10.05 6.94 0.01
N LEU A 49 -10.37 5.83 -0.67
CA LEU A 49 -10.91 4.63 -0.02
C LEU A 49 -9.86 3.97 0.89
N ASN A 50 -8.61 3.96 0.45
CA ASN A 50 -7.53 3.36 1.22
C ASN A 50 -7.12 4.21 2.43
N TYR A 51 -7.34 5.53 2.41
CA TYR A 51 -7.22 6.35 3.62
C TYR A 51 -8.23 5.92 4.69
N GLN A 52 -9.49 5.67 4.33
CA GLN A 52 -10.50 5.18 5.27
C GLN A 52 -10.14 3.81 5.83
N LEU A 53 -9.63 2.91 4.98
CA LEU A 53 -9.15 1.60 5.40
C LEU A 53 -7.97 1.69 6.39
N VAL A 54 -7.07 2.66 6.22
CA VAL A 54 -5.98 2.89 7.19
C VAL A 54 -6.55 3.21 8.56
N ASP A 55 -7.51 4.12 8.64
CA ASP A 55 -8.13 4.52 9.90
C ASP A 55 -8.85 3.34 10.57
N GLU A 56 -9.63 2.57 9.81
CA GLU A 56 -10.30 1.34 10.30
C GLU A 56 -9.30 0.31 10.86
N LEU A 57 -8.19 0.08 10.17
CA LEU A 57 -7.16 -0.87 10.62
C LEU A 57 -6.44 -0.39 11.89
N ILE A 58 -6.24 0.92 12.01
CA ILE A 58 -5.65 1.53 13.20
C ILE A 58 -6.58 1.38 14.41
N ASP A 59 -7.88 1.60 14.22
CA ASP A 59 -8.90 1.41 15.25
C ASP A 59 -8.98 -0.06 15.69
N GLU A 60 -8.74 -1.01 14.78
CA GLU A 60 -8.59 -2.45 15.09
C GLU A 60 -7.26 -2.80 15.79
N GLY A 61 -6.39 -1.83 16.07
CA GLY A 61 -5.10 -2.02 16.72
C GLY A 61 -4.04 -2.67 15.82
N LYS A 62 -4.20 -2.58 14.49
CA LYS A 62 -3.22 -3.10 13.53
C LYS A 62 -2.11 -2.08 13.30
N ASN A 63 -0.88 -2.58 13.17
CA ASN A 63 0.22 -1.78 12.64
C ASN A 63 0.06 -1.64 11.13
N VAL A 64 0.00 -0.42 10.62
CA VAL A 64 -0.24 -0.15 9.20
C VAL A 64 0.98 0.50 8.56
N VAL A 65 1.31 0.08 7.33
CA VAL A 65 2.28 0.77 6.48
C VAL A 65 1.60 1.20 5.19
N LYS A 66 1.66 2.49 4.89
CA LYS A 66 1.24 3.04 3.60
C LYS A 66 2.34 2.75 2.58
N ALA A 67 2.02 1.98 1.56
CA ALA A 67 2.89 1.68 0.44
C ALA A 67 2.43 2.49 -0.78
N GLU A 68 3.15 3.56 -1.11
CA GLU A 68 2.72 4.52 -2.13
C GLU A 68 3.58 4.40 -3.40
N GLU A 69 2.95 4.27 -4.57
CA GLU A 69 3.64 4.41 -5.85
C GLU A 69 4.14 5.85 -6.00
N THR A 70 5.41 6.03 -6.35
CA THR A 70 6.06 7.36 -6.41
C THR A 70 6.15 7.94 -7.83
N GLY A 71 5.91 7.11 -8.86
CA GLY A 71 6.20 7.45 -10.27
C GLY A 71 7.69 7.44 -10.64
N ASN A 72 8.60 7.25 -9.69
CA ASN A 72 10.05 7.20 -9.92
C ASN A 72 10.52 5.76 -10.18
N LEU A 73 11.05 5.48 -11.37
CA LEU A 73 11.54 4.13 -11.73
C LEU A 73 12.66 3.61 -10.83
N LYS A 74 13.50 4.48 -10.26
CA LYS A 74 14.60 4.06 -9.36
C LYS A 74 14.11 3.74 -7.94
N GLN A 75 13.01 4.35 -7.52
CA GLN A 75 12.40 4.14 -6.21
C GLN A 75 10.87 4.14 -6.38
N PRO A 76 10.31 3.06 -6.97
CA PRO A 76 8.91 3.04 -7.40
C PRO A 76 7.92 3.07 -6.23
N TRP A 77 8.39 2.75 -5.03
CA TRP A 77 7.57 2.67 -3.82
C TRP A 77 8.16 3.52 -2.68
N SER A 78 7.27 4.19 -1.95
CA SER A 78 7.52 4.82 -0.66
C SER A 78 6.77 4.06 0.43
N PHE A 79 7.37 3.96 1.62
CA PHE A 79 6.78 3.24 2.75
C PHE A 79 6.75 4.15 3.97
N THR A 80 5.54 4.48 4.42
CA THR A 80 5.31 5.34 5.57
C THR A 80 4.54 4.55 6.63
N PRO A 81 5.15 4.19 7.77
CA PRO A 81 4.42 3.59 8.87
C PRO A 81 3.40 4.60 9.42
N VAL A 82 2.22 4.10 9.80
CA VAL A 82 1.20 4.89 10.47
C VAL A 82 1.11 4.36 11.89
N TYR A 83 1.27 5.26 12.85
CA TYR A 83 1.21 4.96 14.27
C TYR A 83 -0.10 5.50 14.83
N ASN A 84 -0.65 4.78 15.80
CA ASN A 84 -1.72 5.24 16.67
C ASN A 84 -1.21 6.33 17.62
#